data_AF-A0A0C9STP8-F1
#
_entry.id   AF-A0A0C9STP8-F1
#
_cell.length_a   1.000
_cell.length_b   1.000
_cell.length_c   1.000
_cell.angle_alpha   90.00
_cell.angle_beta   90.00
_cell.angle_gamma   90.00
#
_symmetry.space_group_name_H-M   'P 1'
#
loop_
_entity.id
_entity.type
_entity.pdbx_description
1 polymer ?
#
loop_
_entity_poly.entity_id
_entity_poly.type
_entity_poly.pdbx_seq_one_letter_code
_entity_poly.pdbx_strand_id
1 'polypeptide(L)' 'WTSWFLSSKDKEYFCEVEEGYILYGFNLTGPNNEQDVIIDNLDDDIPDGLRSAIDVRTCLLYGLIHTRWIASS' A
#
# COMPACT_ATOMS: atom_id res chain seq x y z
N TRP A 1 0.22 -7.92 -2.17
CA TRP A 1 1.41 -7.09 -1.88
C TRP A 1 1.67 -6.98 -0.39
N THR A 2 0.64 -6.70 0.43
CA THR A 2 0.76 -6.52 1.88
C THR A 2 1.50 -7.65 2.59
N SER A 3 1.17 -8.93 2.34
CA SER A 3 1.86 -10.06 2.97
C SER A 3 3.35 -10.13 2.62
N TRP A 4 3.73 -9.79 1.38
CA TRP A 4 5.13 -9.68 0.98
C TRP A 4 5.83 -8.52 1.70
N PHE A 5 5.17 -7.37 1.81
CA PHE A 5 5.71 -6.21 2.51
C PHE A 5 5.98 -6.53 3.98
N LEU A 6 5.00 -7.15 4.67
CA LEU A 6 5.12 -7.50 6.10
C LEU A 6 6.17 -8.60 6.37
N SER A 7 6.41 -9.49 5.40
CA SER A 7 7.48 -10.50 5.52
C SER A 7 8.88 -9.98 5.16
N SER A 8 8.98 -8.73 4.67
CA SER A 8 10.27 -8.12 4.34
C SER A 8 11.05 -7.74 5.59
N LYS A 9 12.39 -7.71 5.46
CA LYS A 9 13.29 -7.34 6.56
C LYS A 9 12.92 -5.97 7.15
N ASP A 10 13.05 -5.83 8.48
CA ASP A 10 12.82 -4.60 9.22
C ASP A 10 11.35 -4.10 9.15
N LYS A 11 10.39 -5.03 9.12
CA LYS A 11 8.93 -4.76 9.15
C LYS A 11 8.22 -5.41 10.33
N GLU A 12 8.97 -5.84 11.34
CA GLU A 12 8.48 -6.59 12.51
C GLU A 12 7.43 -5.84 13.36
N TYR A 13 7.41 -4.51 13.29
CA TYR A 13 6.44 -3.67 14.00
C TYR A 13 5.21 -3.29 13.17
N PHE A 14 5.19 -3.67 11.88
CA PHE A 14 4.01 -3.48 11.06
C PHE A 14 3.02 -4.62 11.31
N CYS A 15 1.75 -4.27 11.24
CA CYS A 15 0.64 -5.20 11.26
C CYS A 15 -0.20 -4.98 10.01
N GLU A 16 -0.97 -6.00 9.65
CA GLU A 16 -1.84 -5.93 8.48
C GLU A 16 -3.00 -4.96 8.72
N VAL A 17 -3.08 -3.93 7.88
CA VAL A 17 -4.20 -2.99 7.83
C VAL A 17 -5.35 -3.63 7.07
N GLU A 18 -6.57 -3.52 7.61
CA GLU A 18 -7.78 -3.99 6.93
C GLU A 18 -8.00 -3.29 5.58
N GLU A 19 -8.29 -4.08 4.55
CA GLU A 19 -8.50 -3.60 3.18
C GLU A 19 -9.57 -2.50 3.09
N GLY A 20 -10.68 -2.62 3.84
CA GLY A 20 -11.71 -1.60 3.89
C GLY A 20 -11.18 -0.25 4.38
N TYR A 21 -10.24 -0.23 5.33
CA TYR A 21 -9.62 1.01 5.78
C TYR A 21 -8.72 1.63 4.70
N ILE A 22 -8.00 0.80 3.95
CA ILE A 22 -7.19 1.24 2.81
C ILE A 22 -8.07 1.87 1.73
N LEU A 23 -9.20 1.24 1.40
CA LEU A 23 -10.13 1.68 0.35
C LEU A 23 -10.84 3.00 0.68
N TYR A 24 -11.36 3.13 1.91
CA TYR A 24 -12.25 4.24 2.27
C TYR A 24 -11.57 5.31 3.12
N GLY A 25 -10.42 5.03 3.73
CA GLY A 25 -9.81 5.88 4.77
C GLY A 25 -9.13 7.16 4.25
N PHE A 26 -8.75 7.20 2.98
CA PHE A 26 -7.93 8.29 2.43
C PHE A 26 -8.64 9.20 1.42
N ASN A 27 -9.86 8.86 1.00
CA ASN A 27 -10.67 9.64 0.04
C ASN A 27 -9.82 10.20 -1.13
N LEU A 28 -8.92 9.37 -1.66
CA LEU A 28 -8.05 9.73 -2.77
C LEU A 28 -8.95 9.85 -4.01
N THR A 29 -9.10 11.07 -4.51
CA THR A 29 -9.95 11.34 -5.67
C THR A 29 -9.18 10.94 -6.93
N GLY A 30 -9.58 9.82 -7.55
CA GLY A 30 -9.03 9.33 -8.81
C GLY A 30 -8.30 7.97 -8.68
N PRO A 31 -8.00 7.31 -9.81
CA PRO A 31 -7.24 6.07 -9.81
C PRO A 31 -5.88 6.27 -9.15
N ASN A 32 -5.53 5.39 -8.22
CA ASN A 32 -4.30 5.45 -7.45
C ASN A 32 -3.59 4.09 -7.57
N ASN A 33 -2.59 4.03 -8.45
CA ASN A 33 -1.86 2.81 -8.74
C ASN A 33 -1.22 2.22 -7.47
N GLU A 34 -0.76 3.05 -6.55
CA GLU A 34 -0.18 2.58 -5.28
C GLU A 34 -1.21 1.85 -4.43
N GLN A 35 -2.44 2.36 -4.36
CA GLN A 35 -3.54 1.72 -3.68
C GLN A 35 -3.93 0.41 -4.36
N ASP A 36 -3.98 0.40 -5.69
CA ASP A 36 -4.20 -0.81 -6.48
C ASP A 36 -3.11 -1.86 -6.24
N VAL A 37 -1.85 -1.48 -6.02
CA VAL A 37 -0.81 -2.43 -5.59
C VAL A 37 -1.11 -3.00 -4.21
N ILE A 38 -1.48 -2.16 -3.23
CA ILE A 38 -1.71 -2.60 -1.85
C ILE A 38 -2.81 -3.67 -1.80
N ILE A 39 -3.87 -3.51 -2.59
CA ILE A 39 -5.03 -4.40 -2.66
C ILE A 39 -4.92 -5.49 -3.76
N ASP A 40 -3.75 -5.63 -4.38
CA ASP A 40 -3.51 -6.62 -5.45
C ASP A 40 -4.45 -6.49 -6.69
N ASN A 41 -4.79 -5.26 -7.07
CA ASN A 41 -5.66 -4.92 -8.20
C ASN A 41 -4.93 -4.23 -9.38
N LEU A 42 -3.62 -3.98 -9.25
CA LEU A 42 -2.85 -3.36 -10.34
C LEU A 42 -2.54 -4.36 -11.46
N ASP A 43 -2.69 -3.94 -12.71
CA ASP A 43 -2.34 -4.73 -13.89
C ASP A 43 -0.82 -5.00 -13.98
N ASP A 44 -0.44 -6.16 -14.49
CA ASP A 44 0.95 -6.58 -14.67
C ASP A 44 1.59 -5.97 -15.93
N ASP A 45 0.80 -5.45 -16.87
CA ASP A 45 1.26 -4.85 -18.14
C ASP A 45 1.86 -3.42 -18.00
N ILE A 46 2.58 -3.17 -16.91
CA ILE A 46 3.18 -1.86 -16.60
C ILE A 46 4.68 -1.87 -16.92
N PRO A 47 5.21 -0.83 -17.61
CA PRO A 47 6.64 -0.75 -17.88
C PRO A 47 7.49 -0.80 -16.60
N ASP A 48 8.58 -1.57 -16.59
CA ASP A 48 9.45 -1.77 -15.42
C ASP A 48 9.90 -0.46 -14.75
N GLY A 49 10.25 0.55 -15.55
CA GLY A 49 10.66 1.86 -15.04
C GLY A 49 9.55 2.59 -14.27
N LEU A 50 8.29 2.41 -14.68
CA LEU A 50 7.13 2.93 -13.97
C LEU A 50 6.79 2.06 -12.75
N ARG A 51 6.93 0.74 -12.86
CA ARG A 51 6.70 -0.21 -11.76
C ARG A 51 7.58 0.09 -10.55
N SER A 52 8.88 0.31 -10.76
CA SER A 52 9.81 0.68 -9.68
C SER A 52 9.40 1.97 -8.96
N ALA A 53 8.95 2.98 -9.70
CA ALA A 53 8.47 4.22 -9.12
C ALA A 53 7.16 4.04 -8.36
N ILE A 54 6.27 3.15 -8.80
CA ILE A 54 5.06 2.78 -8.07
C ILE A 54 5.43 2.07 -6.77
N ASP A 55 6.28 1.04 -6.79
CA ASP A 55 6.64 0.26 -5.59
C ASP A 55 7.19 1.14 -4.45
N VAL A 56 8.03 2.13 -4.77
CA VAL A 56 8.55 3.09 -3.77
C VAL A 56 7.42 3.93 -3.16
N ARG A 57 6.50 4.42 -4.00
CA ARG A 57 5.35 5.22 -3.55
C ARG A 57 4.35 4.38 -2.77
N THR A 58 4.14 3.12 -3.16
CA THR A 58 3.32 2.13 -2.43
C THR A 58 3.86 1.89 -1.03
N CYS A 59 5.17 1.70 -0.87
CA CYS A 59 5.80 1.56 0.44
C CYS A 59 5.52 2.78 1.33
N LEU A 60 5.68 3.99 0.78
CA LEU A 60 5.43 5.23 1.50
C LEU A 60 3.96 5.38 1.89
N LEU A 61 3.05 5.14 0.94
CA LEU A 61 1.62 5.23 1.15
C LEU A 61 1.16 4.24 2.21
N TYR A 62 1.59 2.99 2.15
CA TYR A 62 1.25 1.97 3.16
C TYR A 62 1.74 2.37 4.56
N GLY A 63 2.94 2.95 4.68
CA GLY A 63 3.44 3.48 5.96
C GLY A 63 2.57 4.60 6.54
N LEU A 64 2.10 5.52 5.70
CA LEU A 64 1.19 6.60 6.10
C LEU A 64 -0.19 6.07 6.50
N ILE A 65 -0.74 5.12 5.73
CA ILE A 65 -1.99 4.43 6.03
C ILE A 65 -1.89 3.72 7.39
N HIS A 66 -0.85 2.92 7.57
CA HIS A 66 -0.60 2.14 8.77
C HIS A 66 -0.50 3.02 10.02
N THR A 67 0.26 4.13 9.93
CA THR A 67 0.38 5.11 11.02
C THR A 67 -0.98 5.67 11.42
N ARG A 68 -1.81 6.04 10.44
CA ARG A 68 -3.15 6.59 10.69
C ARG A 68 -4.09 5.52 11.26
N TRP A 69 -4.00 4.29 10.77
CA TRP A 69 -4.81 3.17 11.21
C TRP A 69 -4.56 2.87 12.68
N ILE A 70 -3.30 2.69 13.09
CA ILE A 70 -2.94 2.46 14.50
C ILE A 70 -3.47 3.57 15.40
N ALA A 71 -3.38 4.83 14.98
CA ALA A 71 -3.85 5.95 15.80
C ALA A 71 -5.39 6.05 15.89
N SER A 72 -6.11 5.42 14.96
CA SER A 72 -7.58 5.43 14.89
C SER A 72 -8.22 4.14 15.44
N SER A 73 -7.41 3.12 15.75
CA SER A 73 -7.81 1.79 16.21
C SER A 73 -8.01 1.73 17.73
#